data_AF-A0A7C1MSY3-F1
#
_entry.id   AF-A0A7C1MSY3-F1
#
_cell.length_a   1.000
_cell.length_b   1.000
_cell.length_c   1.000
_cell.angle_alpha   90.00
_cell.angle_beta   90.00
_cell.angle_gamma   90.00
#
_symmetry.space_group_name_H-M   'P 1'
#
loop_
_entity.id
_entity.type
_entity.pdbx_description
1 polymer ?
#
loop_
_entity_poly.entity_id
_entity_poly.type
_entity_poly.pdbx_seq_one_letter_code
_entity_poly.pdbx_strand_id
1 'polypeptide(L)'
;MKKLFMFLLLSASVFLAGCENVDDGYDPTGEQKTYALKAVTDPAIHGEATFEKNRDGSTTITLDLDGVTVGMHPAHIHANSAAESGPIVIDLTPVNDSVTSVTHVSAFNNGMNITYEELLNFDAYINVHESVAKLGTLLAQGDIGANELTGESKVYELGSKSNPNIMGDATFAERKNGTTLITIALEGTSEGDAFPAHIHRNSAAQGGAIIINLDTIRGSAGMSLSQIDTLNTGESITYEELLAFDGYINAHLSADNLGVLVAQGDIGANELTGESKEYTLGSKSDPNIRGTANFAQRVNGSTLITIALEGTAEGDAFPAHIHRNSAEESGPIIINLDTIRGPVGVSLSQIDTLNDGDPISYEQLLEFDGYINAHLSASNLGVLVAQGNIGANAE
;
A
#
# COMPACT_ATOMS: atom_id res chain seq x y z
N MET A 1 -27.28 64.86 -8.79
CA MET A 1 -27.66 65.45 -10.08
C MET A 1 -26.79 64.87 -11.20
N LYS A 2 -27.31 63.89 -11.93
CA LYS A 2 -27.23 63.74 -13.40
C LYS A 2 -28.09 62.53 -13.75
N LYS A 3 -29.13 62.78 -14.53
CA LYS A 3 -30.14 61.83 -14.98
C LYS A 3 -29.66 61.14 -16.27
N LEU A 4 -30.34 60.02 -16.55
CA LEU A 4 -30.75 59.54 -17.89
C LEU A 4 -29.64 58.75 -18.63
N PHE A 5 -29.82 57.48 -18.99
CA PHE A 5 -30.80 57.02 -19.98
C PHE A 5 -31.11 55.53 -19.83
N MET A 6 -32.37 55.22 -20.09
CA MET A 6 -33.02 53.91 -20.11
C MET A 6 -32.84 53.29 -21.50
N PHE A 7 -32.50 52.00 -21.59
CA PHE A 7 -32.92 51.17 -22.72
C PHE A 7 -33.20 49.75 -22.26
N LEU A 8 -34.49 49.44 -22.22
CA LEU A 8 -35.09 48.11 -22.17
C LEU A 8 -35.01 47.54 -23.59
N LEU A 9 -34.36 46.41 -23.80
CA LEU A 9 -34.51 45.63 -25.03
C LEU A 9 -34.98 44.22 -24.69
N LEU A 10 -36.19 43.92 -25.17
CA LEU A 10 -36.80 42.61 -25.26
C LEU A 10 -36.32 41.98 -26.58
N SER A 11 -35.69 40.80 -26.53
CA SER A 11 -35.46 39.96 -27.72
C SER A 11 -35.36 38.51 -27.27
N ALA A 12 -36.47 37.76 -27.36
CA ALA A 12 -36.74 36.84 -28.46
C ALA A 12 -35.98 35.51 -28.28
N SER A 13 -36.66 34.57 -27.64
CA SER A 13 -36.37 33.14 -27.65
C SER A 13 -36.44 32.65 -29.09
N VAL A 14 -35.27 32.48 -29.73
CA VAL A 14 -35.17 31.80 -31.01
C VAL A 14 -34.89 30.33 -30.70
N PHE A 15 -35.92 29.50 -30.79
CA PHE A 15 -35.74 28.08 -31.06
C PHE A 15 -35.27 27.94 -32.50
N LEU A 16 -33.98 27.67 -32.70
CA LEU A 16 -33.49 27.10 -33.96
C LEU A 16 -33.58 25.59 -33.82
N ALA A 17 -34.65 25.03 -34.40
CA ALA A 17 -34.66 23.66 -34.86
C ALA A 17 -33.89 23.59 -36.20
N GLY A 18 -33.11 22.52 -36.36
CA GLY A 18 -32.58 22.08 -37.65
C GLY A 18 -31.09 22.32 -37.85
N CYS A 19 -30.26 21.46 -37.28
CA CYS A 19 -29.15 20.89 -38.04
C CYS A 19 -29.56 19.49 -38.46
N GLU A 20 -29.32 19.16 -39.71
CA GLU A 20 -29.58 17.85 -40.30
C GLU A 20 -28.83 16.79 -39.48
N ASN A 21 -29.57 15.86 -38.89
CA ASN A 21 -28.99 14.65 -38.33
C ASN A 21 -28.38 13.88 -39.51
N VAL A 22 -27.07 14.02 -39.67
CA VAL A 22 -26.29 13.02 -40.37
C VAL A 22 -26.40 11.79 -39.48
N ASP A 23 -27.15 10.79 -39.93
CA ASP A 23 -27.28 9.49 -39.26
C ASP A 23 -25.90 8.81 -39.29
N ASP A 24 -25.08 9.13 -38.30
CA ASP A 24 -23.75 8.57 -38.04
C ASP A 24 -23.83 7.27 -37.24
N GLY A 25 -25.04 6.72 -37.03
CA GLY A 25 -25.28 5.51 -36.25
C GLY A 25 -25.06 5.69 -34.75
N TYR A 26 -24.88 6.93 -34.29
CA TYR A 26 -24.61 7.30 -32.91
C TYR A 26 -25.92 7.82 -32.26
N ASP A 27 -26.45 7.04 -31.32
CA ASP A 27 -27.65 7.40 -30.54
C ASP A 27 -27.30 7.34 -29.04
N PRO A 28 -26.59 8.35 -28.51
CA PRO A 28 -26.17 8.37 -27.12
C PRO A 28 -27.37 8.56 -26.18
N THR A 29 -27.27 7.93 -25.02
CA THR A 29 -28.20 8.11 -23.90
C THR A 29 -27.90 9.35 -23.06
N GLY A 30 -26.67 9.87 -23.16
CA GLY A 30 -26.10 10.90 -22.29
C GLY A 30 -25.48 10.36 -20.99
N GLU A 31 -25.56 9.05 -20.73
CA GLU A 31 -24.82 8.40 -19.65
C GLU A 31 -23.37 8.18 -20.07
N GLN A 32 -22.41 8.68 -19.28
CA GLN A 32 -20.98 8.58 -19.58
C GLN A 32 -20.13 8.29 -18.35
N LYS A 33 -18.95 7.71 -18.57
CA LYS A 33 -17.90 7.48 -17.58
C LYS A 33 -16.53 7.85 -18.18
N THR A 34 -15.75 8.62 -17.45
CA THR A 34 -14.40 9.03 -17.87
C THR A 34 -13.34 8.39 -16.99
N TYR A 35 -12.26 7.93 -17.61
CA TYR A 35 -11.07 7.36 -16.99
C TYR A 35 -9.85 8.19 -17.36
N ALA A 36 -8.97 8.44 -16.39
CA ALA A 36 -7.71 9.12 -16.64
C ALA A 36 -6.66 8.14 -17.20
N LEU A 37 -5.95 8.55 -18.24
CA LEU A 37 -4.80 7.86 -18.80
C LEU A 37 -3.53 8.60 -18.35
N LYS A 38 -2.72 7.95 -17.52
CA LYS A 38 -1.50 8.54 -16.95
C LYS A 38 -0.31 8.34 -17.87
N ALA A 39 0.62 9.29 -17.84
CA ALA A 39 1.91 9.23 -18.49
C ALA A 39 2.67 7.94 -18.15
N VAL A 40 3.34 7.35 -19.15
CA VAL A 40 4.26 6.21 -18.94
C VAL A 40 5.71 6.62 -19.21
N THR A 41 6.06 6.99 -20.45
CA THR A 41 7.45 7.35 -20.79
C THR A 41 7.76 8.84 -20.72
N ASP A 42 6.78 9.69 -20.98
CA ASP A 42 6.95 11.16 -20.94
C ASP A 42 5.92 11.77 -19.99
N PRO A 43 6.35 12.37 -18.86
CA PRO A 43 5.44 12.98 -17.89
C PRO A 43 4.54 14.09 -18.45
N ALA A 44 4.87 14.67 -19.61
CA ALA A 44 4.02 15.66 -20.26
C ALA A 44 2.80 15.04 -20.96
N ILE A 45 2.83 13.74 -21.28
CA ILE A 45 1.79 13.07 -22.04
C ILE A 45 0.77 12.42 -21.11
N HIS A 46 -0.48 12.85 -21.21
CA HIS A 46 -1.59 12.31 -20.43
C HIS A 46 -2.87 12.36 -21.27
N GLY A 47 -3.95 11.78 -20.77
CA GLY A 47 -5.22 11.86 -21.48
C GLY A 47 -6.40 11.33 -20.70
N GLU A 48 -7.53 11.25 -21.40
CA GLU A 48 -8.78 10.74 -20.88
C GLU A 48 -9.41 9.76 -21.87
N ALA A 49 -10.09 8.75 -21.34
CA ALA A 49 -10.96 7.86 -22.08
C ALA A 49 -12.39 8.04 -21.57
N THR A 50 -13.27 8.58 -22.41
CA THR A 50 -14.70 8.78 -22.08
C THR A 50 -15.54 7.72 -22.77
N PHE A 51 -16.24 6.92 -21.97
CA PHE A 51 -17.16 5.89 -22.41
C PHE A 51 -18.56 6.46 -22.33
N GLU A 52 -19.30 6.39 -23.42
CA GLU A 52 -20.67 6.87 -23.49
C GLU A 52 -21.60 5.76 -23.96
N LYS A 53 -22.70 5.60 -23.25
CA LYS A 53 -23.68 4.56 -23.52
C LYS A 53 -24.60 4.96 -24.66
N ASN A 54 -24.72 4.09 -25.65
CA ASN A 54 -25.68 4.22 -26.73
C ASN A 54 -27.01 3.53 -26.39
N ARG A 55 -28.11 3.91 -27.05
CA ARG A 55 -29.46 3.36 -26.80
C ARG A 55 -29.60 1.87 -27.13
N ASP A 56 -28.75 1.35 -28.00
CA ASP A 56 -28.69 -0.09 -28.32
C ASP A 56 -27.89 -0.91 -27.29
N GLY A 57 -27.34 -0.26 -26.26
CA GLY A 57 -26.54 -0.87 -25.20
C GLY A 57 -25.05 -0.97 -25.50
N SER A 58 -24.60 -0.55 -26.69
CA SER A 58 -23.19 -0.45 -27.06
C SER A 58 -22.50 0.77 -26.41
N THR A 59 -21.19 0.87 -26.55
CA THR A 59 -20.38 1.98 -26.03
C THR A 59 -19.71 2.76 -27.14
N THR A 60 -19.76 4.09 -27.07
CA THR A 60 -18.87 4.97 -27.84
C THR A 60 -17.73 5.41 -26.93
N ILE A 61 -16.49 5.14 -27.34
CA ILE A 61 -15.28 5.47 -26.58
C ILE A 61 -14.56 6.61 -27.29
N THR A 62 -14.38 7.72 -26.58
CA THR A 62 -13.57 8.85 -27.02
C THR A 62 -12.26 8.87 -26.24
N LEU A 63 -11.13 8.80 -26.93
CA LEU A 63 -9.83 9.11 -26.34
C LEU A 63 -9.47 10.55 -26.66
N ASP A 64 -8.97 11.28 -25.66
CA ASP A 64 -8.44 12.63 -25.79
C ASP A 64 -7.06 12.69 -25.11
N LEU A 65 -6.02 13.02 -25.86
CA LEU A 65 -4.63 13.02 -25.38
C LEU A 65 -4.06 14.43 -25.40
N ASP A 66 -3.31 14.78 -24.37
CA ASP A 66 -2.53 16.01 -24.32
C ASP A 66 -1.02 15.69 -24.37
N GLY A 67 -0.24 16.63 -24.93
CA GLY A 67 1.21 16.53 -25.01
C GLY A 67 1.78 15.58 -26.07
N VAL A 68 0.94 14.86 -26.83
CA VAL A 68 1.42 13.96 -27.91
C VAL A 68 1.92 14.73 -29.13
N THR A 69 2.92 14.18 -29.80
CA THR A 69 3.41 14.71 -31.08
C THR A 69 2.51 14.31 -32.24
N VAL A 70 2.48 15.10 -33.31
CA VAL A 70 1.81 14.74 -34.59
C VAL A 70 2.16 13.32 -35.03
N GLY A 71 1.16 12.54 -35.41
CA GLY A 71 1.31 11.12 -35.73
C GLY A 71 0.07 10.29 -35.45
N MET A 72 0.15 8.99 -35.75
CA MET A 72 -0.86 8.01 -35.35
C MET A 72 -0.36 7.20 -34.16
N HIS A 73 -1.16 7.20 -33.10
CA HIS A 73 -0.93 6.52 -31.84
C HIS A 73 -1.97 5.40 -31.68
N PRO A 74 -1.60 4.13 -31.96
CA PRO A 74 -2.48 3.00 -31.73
C PRO A 74 -2.91 2.93 -30.28
N ALA A 75 -4.16 2.51 -30.03
CA ALA A 75 -4.67 2.33 -28.70
C ALA A 75 -5.51 1.05 -28.63
N HIS A 76 -5.50 0.39 -27.48
CA HIS A 76 -6.16 -0.88 -27.28
C HIS A 76 -6.72 -0.99 -25.86
N ILE A 77 -7.83 -1.71 -25.70
CA ILE A 77 -8.24 -2.26 -24.41
C ILE A 77 -7.64 -3.65 -24.27
N HIS A 78 -6.97 -3.87 -23.16
CA HIS A 78 -6.41 -5.15 -22.75
C HIS A 78 -7.21 -5.74 -21.59
N ALA A 79 -7.22 -7.07 -21.45
CA ALA A 79 -7.74 -7.73 -20.26
C ALA A 79 -6.75 -7.61 -19.07
N ASN A 80 -7.25 -7.88 -17.86
CA ASN A 80 -6.58 -7.75 -16.56
C ASN A 80 -6.32 -6.29 -16.15
N SER A 81 -5.58 -6.07 -15.06
CA SER A 81 -5.05 -4.75 -14.71
C SER A 81 -3.78 -4.42 -15.49
N ALA A 82 -3.47 -3.12 -15.58
CA ALA A 82 -2.22 -2.63 -16.14
C ALA A 82 -0.97 -3.22 -15.47
N ALA A 83 -1.06 -3.48 -14.16
CA ALA A 83 0.04 -4.07 -13.38
C ALA A 83 0.32 -5.52 -13.80
N GLU A 84 -0.71 -6.30 -14.13
CA GLU A 84 -0.56 -7.70 -14.56
C GLU A 84 -0.25 -7.84 -16.04
N SER A 85 -0.59 -6.82 -16.83
CA SER A 85 -0.69 -6.89 -18.29
C SER A 85 -1.68 -7.94 -18.79
N GLY A 86 -1.99 -7.91 -20.08
CA GLY A 86 -2.88 -8.91 -20.68
C GLY A 86 -3.01 -8.81 -22.19
N PRO A 87 -3.74 -9.74 -22.82
CA PRO A 87 -4.00 -9.72 -24.25
C PRO A 87 -4.89 -8.54 -24.63
N ILE A 88 -4.74 -8.07 -25.86
CA ILE A 88 -5.66 -7.10 -26.46
C ILE A 88 -7.02 -7.78 -26.68
N VAL A 89 -8.09 -7.14 -26.23
CA VAL A 89 -9.47 -7.63 -26.38
C VAL A 89 -10.33 -6.73 -27.26
N ILE A 90 -10.03 -5.44 -27.36
CA ILE A 90 -10.71 -4.47 -28.24
C ILE A 90 -9.66 -3.57 -28.88
N ASP A 91 -9.67 -3.48 -30.21
CA ASP A 91 -8.90 -2.50 -30.95
C ASP A 91 -9.63 -1.16 -30.96
N LEU A 92 -8.93 -0.07 -30.58
CA LEU A 92 -9.47 1.27 -30.66
C LEU A 92 -8.97 1.96 -31.92
N THR A 93 -9.77 2.89 -32.45
CA THR A 93 -9.34 3.82 -33.48
C THR A 93 -8.08 4.55 -32.98
N PRO A 94 -6.95 4.53 -33.71
CA PRO A 94 -5.76 5.25 -33.29
C PRO A 94 -6.00 6.74 -33.10
N VAL A 95 -5.41 7.33 -32.06
CA VAL A 95 -5.37 8.79 -31.90
C VAL A 95 -4.48 9.37 -32.98
N ASN A 96 -4.96 10.39 -33.68
CA ASN A 96 -4.24 11.05 -34.77
C ASN A 96 -3.92 12.51 -34.42
N ASP A 97 -3.55 13.30 -35.42
CA ASP A 97 -3.21 14.72 -35.29
C ASP A 97 -4.32 15.60 -34.67
N SER A 98 -5.56 15.11 -34.61
CA SER A 98 -6.69 15.77 -33.94
C SER A 98 -6.64 15.62 -32.43
N VAL A 99 -5.64 14.90 -31.91
CA VAL A 99 -5.42 14.47 -30.51
C VAL A 99 -6.57 13.70 -29.86
N THR A 100 -7.64 13.50 -30.62
CA THR A 100 -8.86 12.79 -30.24
C THR A 100 -9.10 11.61 -31.19
N SER A 101 -9.75 10.56 -30.69
CA SER A 101 -10.26 9.47 -31.51
C SER A 101 -11.58 8.96 -30.95
N VAL A 102 -12.42 8.40 -31.82
CA VAL A 102 -13.72 7.83 -31.45
C VAL A 102 -13.80 6.40 -31.97
N THR A 103 -14.24 5.49 -31.10
CA THR A 103 -14.44 4.08 -31.42
C THR A 103 -15.82 3.64 -30.94
N HIS A 104 -16.59 2.97 -31.80
CA HIS A 104 -17.84 2.35 -31.41
C HIS A 104 -17.62 0.87 -31.11
N VAL A 105 -18.05 0.43 -29.92
CA VAL A 105 -17.79 -0.90 -29.37
C VAL A 105 -19.11 -1.56 -28.97
N SER A 106 -19.42 -2.67 -29.64
CA SER A 106 -20.55 -3.55 -29.31
C SER A 106 -20.13 -5.01 -29.11
N ALA A 107 -18.85 -5.33 -29.38
CA ALA A 107 -18.28 -6.66 -29.25
C ALA A 107 -16.75 -6.58 -29.02
N PHE A 108 -16.20 -7.62 -28.42
CA PHE A 108 -14.75 -7.88 -28.41
C PHE A 108 -14.24 -8.23 -29.82
N ASN A 109 -12.91 -8.19 -30.00
CA ASN A 109 -12.25 -8.59 -31.24
C ASN A 109 -12.55 -10.03 -31.69
N ASN A 110 -12.97 -10.91 -30.76
CA ASN A 110 -13.37 -12.28 -31.06
C ASN A 110 -14.85 -12.42 -31.53
N GLY A 111 -15.59 -11.31 -31.61
CA GLY A 111 -16.99 -11.25 -32.04
C GLY A 111 -18.03 -11.54 -30.95
N MET A 112 -17.61 -11.78 -29.70
CA MET A 112 -18.53 -11.88 -28.57
C MET A 112 -19.03 -10.48 -28.19
N ASN A 113 -20.35 -10.30 -28.10
CA ASN A 113 -20.96 -9.03 -27.73
C ASN A 113 -20.56 -8.60 -26.32
N ILE A 114 -20.45 -7.29 -26.12
CA ILE A 114 -20.25 -6.65 -24.81
C ILE A 114 -21.12 -5.40 -24.72
N THR A 115 -21.86 -5.24 -23.62
CA THR A 115 -22.64 -4.03 -23.36
C THR A 115 -21.81 -2.96 -22.65
N TYR A 116 -22.33 -1.73 -22.60
CA TYR A 116 -21.79 -0.65 -21.78
C TYR A 116 -21.62 -1.05 -20.31
N GLU A 117 -22.66 -1.64 -19.70
CA GLU A 117 -22.62 -2.08 -18.30
C GLU A 117 -21.59 -3.18 -18.07
N GLU A 118 -21.46 -4.12 -19.01
CA GLU A 118 -20.44 -5.17 -18.94
C GLU A 118 -19.04 -4.57 -19.06
N LEU A 119 -18.83 -3.63 -19.98
CA LEU A 119 -17.54 -2.96 -20.16
C LEU A 119 -17.12 -2.13 -18.95
N LEU A 120 -18.07 -1.47 -18.26
CA LEU A 120 -17.80 -0.76 -17.00
C LEU A 120 -17.43 -1.67 -15.82
N ASN A 121 -17.68 -2.98 -15.93
CA ASN A 121 -17.31 -3.96 -14.92
C ASN A 121 -16.26 -4.96 -15.44
N PHE A 122 -15.71 -4.72 -16.62
CA PHE A 122 -14.74 -5.62 -17.23
C PHE A 122 -13.35 -5.39 -16.59
N ASP A 123 -12.65 -6.48 -16.32
CA ASP A 123 -11.28 -6.47 -15.83
C ASP A 123 -10.33 -6.11 -16.97
N ALA A 124 -10.02 -4.82 -17.07
CA ALA A 124 -9.29 -4.26 -18.20
C ALA A 124 -8.49 -2.99 -17.89
N TYR A 125 -7.63 -2.66 -18.83
CA TYR A 125 -6.88 -1.40 -18.89
C TYR A 125 -6.71 -0.94 -20.35
N ILE A 126 -6.47 0.35 -20.53
CA ILE A 126 -6.17 0.96 -21.84
C ILE A 126 -4.67 1.25 -21.94
N ASN A 127 -4.11 0.94 -23.11
CA ASN A 127 -2.80 1.39 -23.54
C ASN A 127 -2.90 2.32 -24.74
N VAL A 128 -2.03 3.33 -24.77
CA VAL A 128 -1.75 4.14 -25.95
C VAL A 128 -0.28 4.03 -26.30
N HIS A 129 0.01 3.69 -27.55
CA HIS A 129 1.37 3.42 -28.04
C HIS A 129 1.97 4.62 -28.78
N GLU A 130 3.30 4.71 -28.81
CA GLU A 130 4.01 5.80 -29.50
C GLU A 130 3.70 5.83 -31.00
N SER A 131 3.74 4.69 -31.67
CA SER A 131 3.36 4.58 -33.10
C SER A 131 3.23 3.12 -33.53
N VAL A 132 2.70 2.89 -34.74
CA VAL A 132 2.67 1.56 -35.37
C VAL A 132 4.05 0.90 -35.50
N ALA A 133 5.12 1.68 -35.62
CA ALA A 133 6.49 1.18 -35.71
C ALA A 133 7.12 0.91 -34.33
N LYS A 134 6.51 1.42 -33.25
CA LYS A 134 7.02 1.37 -31.87
C LYS A 134 5.92 1.00 -30.88
N LEU A 135 5.24 -0.12 -31.13
CA LEU A 135 4.19 -0.64 -30.24
C LEU A 135 4.71 -1.00 -28.83
N GLY A 136 6.01 -1.22 -28.67
CA GLY A 136 6.61 -1.47 -27.35
C GLY A 136 6.75 -0.21 -26.47
N THR A 137 6.65 1.00 -27.04
CA THR A 137 6.70 2.24 -26.27
C THR A 137 5.28 2.70 -25.96
N LEU A 138 4.96 2.82 -24.67
CA LEU A 138 3.68 3.34 -24.20
C LEU A 138 3.76 4.83 -23.92
N LEU A 139 2.80 5.60 -24.40
CA LEU A 139 2.67 7.02 -24.11
C LEU A 139 1.83 7.24 -22.85
N ALA A 140 0.65 6.62 -22.81
CA ALA A 140 -0.29 6.72 -21.71
C ALA A 140 -0.95 5.36 -21.42
N GLN A 141 -1.32 5.14 -20.17
CA GLN A 141 -1.96 3.92 -19.69
C GLN A 141 -2.95 4.24 -18.56
N GLY A 142 -4.05 3.48 -18.48
CA GLY A 142 -5.00 3.61 -17.38
C GLY A 142 -5.85 2.36 -17.17
N ASP A 143 -5.98 1.95 -15.91
CA ASP A 143 -6.96 0.95 -15.50
C ASP A 143 -8.39 1.46 -15.72
N ILE A 144 -9.26 0.58 -16.21
CA ILE A 144 -10.68 0.88 -16.49
C ILE A 144 -11.59 -0.18 -15.88
N GLY A 145 -12.89 0.03 -15.97
CA GLY A 145 -13.88 -0.97 -15.57
C GLY A 145 -13.72 -1.42 -14.11
N ALA A 146 -13.55 -2.73 -13.91
CA ALA A 146 -13.35 -3.35 -12.59
C ALA A 146 -12.08 -2.88 -11.86
N ASN A 147 -11.08 -2.41 -12.61
CA ASN A 147 -9.78 -2.01 -12.07
C ASN A 147 -9.70 -0.55 -11.64
N GLU A 148 -10.78 0.21 -11.84
CA GLU A 148 -10.86 1.59 -11.37
C GLU A 148 -10.66 1.65 -9.85
N LEU A 149 -9.82 2.57 -9.39
CA LEU A 149 -9.65 2.83 -7.97
C LEU A 149 -10.90 3.51 -7.38
N THR A 150 -11.30 3.11 -6.18
CA THR A 150 -12.41 3.74 -5.46
C THR A 150 -12.02 5.11 -4.90
N GLY A 151 -10.73 5.34 -4.71
CA GLY A 151 -10.16 6.49 -4.01
C GLY A 151 -9.78 6.19 -2.56
N GLU A 152 -10.29 5.08 -2.01
CA GLU A 152 -9.89 4.59 -0.70
C GLU A 152 -8.48 4.00 -0.78
N SER A 153 -7.64 4.36 0.19
CA SER A 153 -6.28 3.84 0.29
C SER A 153 -5.74 3.90 1.71
N LYS A 154 -4.74 3.06 1.97
CA LYS A 154 -3.99 3.00 3.21
C LYS A 154 -2.49 2.99 2.91
N VAL A 155 -1.73 3.76 3.69
CA VAL A 155 -0.26 3.84 3.56
C VAL A 155 0.38 3.25 4.80
N TYR A 156 1.41 2.43 4.60
CA TYR A 156 2.23 1.84 5.64
C TYR A 156 3.69 2.23 5.43
N GLU A 157 4.34 2.74 6.47
CA GLU A 157 5.76 3.08 6.42
C GLU A 157 6.64 1.82 6.40
N LEU A 158 7.65 1.83 5.53
CA LEU A 158 8.70 0.82 5.43
C LEU A 158 10.02 1.42 5.94
N GLY A 159 10.33 1.14 7.20
CA GLY A 159 11.54 1.60 7.87
C GLY A 159 12.81 0.94 7.32
N SER A 160 13.92 1.67 7.34
CA SER A 160 15.21 1.20 6.88
C SER A 160 15.77 0.04 7.72
N LYS A 161 16.53 -0.85 7.06
CA LYS A 161 17.21 -1.99 7.71
C LYS A 161 18.71 -1.98 7.45
N SER A 162 19.22 -2.81 6.53
CA SER A 162 20.67 -2.94 6.33
C SER A 162 21.32 -1.67 5.77
N ASN A 163 20.55 -0.77 5.16
CA ASN A 163 21.00 0.50 4.64
C ASN A 163 20.10 1.63 5.19
N PRO A 164 20.63 2.55 6.01
CA PRO A 164 19.83 3.62 6.62
C PRO A 164 19.27 4.62 5.59
N ASN A 165 19.79 4.62 4.36
CA ASN A 165 19.33 5.51 3.29
C ASN A 165 18.20 4.92 2.45
N ILE A 166 17.84 3.64 2.64
CA ILE A 166 16.73 3.00 1.91
C ILE A 166 15.55 2.85 2.86
N MET A 167 14.48 3.58 2.59
CA MET A 167 13.21 3.57 3.31
C MET A 167 12.10 3.98 2.34
N GLY A 168 10.84 3.87 2.74
CA GLY A 168 9.75 4.35 1.90
C GLY A 168 8.40 3.89 2.41
N ASP A 169 7.45 3.73 1.49
CA ASP A 169 6.06 3.45 1.83
C ASP A 169 5.49 2.31 0.97
N ALA A 170 4.51 1.61 1.54
CA ALA A 170 3.59 0.73 0.83
C ALA A 170 2.17 1.31 0.87
N THR A 171 1.62 1.65 -0.30
CA THR A 171 0.26 2.16 -0.46
C THR A 171 -0.65 1.07 -0.99
N PHE A 172 -1.70 0.74 -0.25
CA PHE A 172 -2.75 -0.20 -0.63
C PHE A 172 -3.94 0.64 -1.11
N ALA A 173 -4.34 0.51 -2.37
CA ALA A 173 -5.48 1.22 -2.92
C ALA A 173 -6.56 0.24 -3.36
N GLU A 174 -7.80 0.52 -2.96
CA GLU A 174 -8.93 -0.34 -3.27
C GLU A 174 -9.38 -0.15 -4.72
N ARG A 175 -9.62 -1.27 -5.41
CA ARG A 175 -10.27 -1.30 -6.73
C ARG A 175 -11.76 -1.58 -6.59
N LYS A 176 -12.55 -1.16 -7.59
CA LYS A 176 -14.02 -1.38 -7.61
C LYS A 176 -14.45 -2.83 -7.49
N ASN A 177 -13.63 -3.77 -7.93
CA ASN A 177 -13.89 -5.21 -7.76
C ASN A 177 -13.53 -5.74 -6.35
N GLY A 178 -13.14 -4.88 -5.41
CA GLY A 178 -12.79 -5.23 -4.02
C GLY A 178 -11.37 -5.78 -3.85
N THR A 179 -10.56 -5.79 -4.92
CA THR A 179 -9.14 -6.20 -4.89
C THR A 179 -8.23 -5.01 -4.57
N THR A 180 -6.93 -5.27 -4.36
CA THR A 180 -5.97 -4.25 -3.94
C THR A 180 -4.90 -3.98 -4.99
N LEU A 181 -4.65 -2.71 -5.31
CA LEU A 181 -3.38 -2.27 -5.90
C LEU A 181 -2.39 -1.98 -4.78
N ILE A 182 -1.30 -2.73 -4.69
CA ILE A 182 -0.19 -2.39 -3.79
C ILE A 182 0.87 -1.66 -4.60
N THR A 183 1.22 -0.46 -4.14
CA THR A 183 2.36 0.30 -4.64
C THR A 183 3.43 0.34 -3.56
N ILE A 184 4.64 -0.14 -3.85
CA ILE A 184 5.79 0.12 -2.97
C ILE A 184 6.66 1.18 -3.64
N ALA A 185 7.00 2.23 -2.89
CA ALA A 185 7.93 3.27 -3.31
C ALA A 185 9.04 3.41 -2.27
N LEU A 186 10.28 3.16 -2.68
CA LEU A 186 11.50 3.27 -1.88
C LEU A 186 12.38 4.42 -2.36
N GLU A 187 12.81 5.23 -1.40
CA GLU A 187 13.83 6.25 -1.58
C GLU A 187 15.25 5.66 -1.44
N GLY A 188 16.25 6.38 -1.94
CA GLY A 188 17.67 6.00 -1.82
C GLY A 188 18.08 4.78 -2.66
N THR A 189 17.29 4.43 -3.67
CA THR A 189 17.56 3.35 -4.62
C THR A 189 18.44 3.83 -5.79
N SER A 190 19.09 2.89 -6.50
CA SER A 190 19.96 3.19 -7.65
C SER A 190 19.56 2.40 -8.89
N GLU A 191 19.90 2.92 -10.08
CA GLU A 191 19.70 2.21 -11.34
C GLU A 191 20.43 0.86 -11.32
N GLY A 192 19.73 -0.21 -11.73
CA GLY A 192 20.22 -1.58 -11.68
C GLY A 192 19.88 -2.34 -10.40
N ASP A 193 19.47 -1.66 -9.33
CA ASP A 193 18.96 -2.34 -8.14
C ASP A 193 17.61 -3.01 -8.45
N ALA A 194 17.38 -4.14 -7.79
CA ALA A 194 16.15 -4.90 -7.87
C ALA A 194 15.86 -5.51 -6.50
N PHE A 195 14.83 -5.02 -5.82
CA PHE A 195 14.48 -5.44 -4.46
C PHE A 195 13.24 -6.32 -4.51
N PRO A 196 13.36 -7.65 -4.41
CA PRO A 196 12.21 -8.52 -4.21
C PRO A 196 11.47 -8.12 -2.95
N ALA A 197 10.13 -8.19 -2.96
CA ALA A 197 9.33 -7.85 -1.80
C ALA A 197 8.21 -8.87 -1.59
N HIS A 198 7.81 -9.03 -0.32
CA HIS A 198 6.81 -10.02 0.08
C HIS A 198 5.99 -9.51 1.27
N ILE A 199 4.74 -9.95 1.35
CA ILE A 199 3.94 -9.90 2.58
C ILE A 199 4.11 -11.24 3.32
N HIS A 200 4.44 -11.14 4.59
CA HIS A 200 4.59 -12.25 5.52
C HIS A 200 3.44 -12.29 6.52
N ARG A 201 3.22 -13.43 7.16
CA ARG A 201 2.31 -13.59 8.31
C ARG A 201 2.97 -13.16 9.63
N ASN A 202 2.14 -12.81 10.62
CA ASN A 202 2.50 -12.33 11.96
C ASN A 202 3.04 -10.89 11.92
N SER A 203 3.52 -10.37 13.05
CA SER A 203 4.28 -9.13 13.07
C SER A 203 5.73 -9.33 12.62
N ALA A 204 6.37 -8.25 12.18
CA ALA A 204 7.79 -8.22 11.83
C ALA A 204 8.71 -8.65 12.98
N ALA A 205 8.30 -8.39 14.24
CA ALA A 205 9.03 -8.80 15.43
C ALA A 205 9.02 -10.32 15.63
N GLN A 206 7.91 -10.98 15.32
CA GLN A 206 7.78 -12.45 15.39
C GLN A 206 8.37 -13.14 14.17
N GLY A 207 8.31 -12.46 13.01
CA GLY A 207 8.57 -13.06 11.71
C GLY A 207 7.50 -14.07 11.30
N GLY A 208 7.58 -14.54 10.06
CA GLY A 208 6.66 -15.56 9.58
C GLY A 208 6.88 -15.97 8.12
N ALA A 209 6.05 -16.89 7.67
CA ALA A 209 6.08 -17.38 6.29
C ALA A 209 5.61 -16.30 5.30
N ILE A 210 6.12 -16.35 4.08
CA ILE A 210 5.64 -15.54 2.96
C ILE A 210 4.24 -16.00 2.57
N ILE A 211 3.30 -15.07 2.46
CA ILE A 211 1.90 -15.33 2.09
C ILE A 211 1.55 -14.72 0.74
N ILE A 212 2.13 -13.57 0.38
CA ILE A 212 1.92 -12.91 -0.91
C ILE A 212 3.28 -12.50 -1.48
N ASN A 213 3.54 -12.86 -2.73
CA ASN A 213 4.67 -12.32 -3.49
C ASN A 213 4.27 -10.99 -4.11
N LEU A 214 5.15 -9.99 -3.98
CA LEU A 214 4.97 -8.69 -4.62
C LEU A 214 5.94 -8.55 -5.79
N ASP A 215 5.62 -7.67 -6.71
CA ASP A 215 6.51 -7.32 -7.81
C ASP A 215 7.78 -6.68 -7.28
N THR A 216 8.89 -7.04 -7.92
CA THR A 216 10.21 -6.55 -7.57
C THR A 216 10.31 -5.05 -7.80
N ILE A 217 10.75 -4.32 -6.77
CA ILE A 217 10.95 -2.87 -6.81
C ILE A 217 12.18 -2.59 -7.67
N ARG A 218 12.00 -1.86 -8.77
CA ARG A 218 13.09 -1.51 -9.69
C ARG A 218 13.76 -0.22 -9.23
N GLY A 219 15.06 -0.27 -8.94
CA GLY A 219 15.77 0.86 -8.37
C GLY A 219 15.91 2.09 -9.27
N SER A 220 15.72 1.96 -10.59
CA SER A 220 15.66 3.13 -11.48
C SER A 220 14.46 4.05 -11.19
N ALA A 221 13.35 3.48 -10.70
CA ALA A 221 12.15 4.21 -10.32
C ALA A 221 11.92 4.21 -8.80
N GLY A 222 12.62 3.34 -8.08
CA GLY A 222 12.35 3.06 -6.67
C GLY A 222 10.98 2.43 -6.43
N MET A 223 10.28 1.93 -7.44
CA MET A 223 8.85 1.62 -7.35
C MET A 223 8.50 0.21 -7.88
N SER A 224 7.46 -0.40 -7.31
CA SER A 224 6.71 -1.51 -7.92
C SER A 224 5.20 -1.35 -7.70
N LEU A 225 4.42 -2.02 -8.55
CA LEU A 225 2.96 -2.08 -8.51
C LEU A 225 2.55 -3.55 -8.54
N SER A 226 1.62 -3.98 -7.70
CA SER A 226 1.16 -5.37 -7.65
C SER A 226 -0.35 -5.43 -7.49
N GLN A 227 -1.01 -6.19 -8.36
CA GLN A 227 -2.42 -6.54 -8.20
C GLN A 227 -2.55 -7.70 -7.22
N ILE A 228 -3.35 -7.52 -6.16
CA ILE A 228 -3.61 -8.55 -5.16
C ILE A 228 -5.11 -8.84 -5.09
N ASP A 229 -5.46 -10.06 -5.45
CA ASP A 229 -6.80 -10.65 -5.32
C ASP A 229 -6.78 -12.02 -4.63
N THR A 230 -5.59 -12.60 -4.45
CA THR A 230 -5.35 -13.94 -3.92
C THR A 230 -4.06 -14.02 -3.12
N LEU A 231 -4.02 -14.95 -2.17
CA LEU A 231 -2.80 -15.39 -1.51
C LEU A 231 -1.99 -16.31 -2.43
N ASN A 232 -0.72 -16.56 -2.11
CA ASN A 232 0.12 -17.54 -2.83
C ASN A 232 -0.47 -18.97 -2.83
N THR A 233 -1.41 -19.27 -1.93
CA THR A 233 -2.15 -20.54 -1.87
C THR A 233 -3.29 -20.62 -2.90
N GLY A 234 -3.66 -19.51 -3.55
CA GLY A 234 -4.80 -19.37 -4.45
C GLY A 234 -6.13 -19.03 -3.74
N GLU A 235 -6.12 -18.86 -2.41
CA GLU A 235 -7.28 -18.36 -1.67
C GLU A 235 -7.49 -16.87 -1.97
N SER A 236 -8.73 -16.47 -2.27
CA SER A 236 -9.05 -15.05 -2.53
C SER A 236 -8.89 -14.20 -1.28
N ILE A 237 -8.46 -12.96 -1.47
CA ILE A 237 -8.39 -11.95 -0.41
C ILE A 237 -8.86 -10.59 -0.94
N THR A 238 -9.74 -9.95 -0.19
CA THR A 238 -10.25 -8.60 -0.47
C THR A 238 -9.36 -7.51 0.14
N TYR A 239 -9.55 -6.27 -0.30
CA TYR A 239 -8.91 -5.09 0.30
C TYR A 239 -9.15 -5.00 1.81
N GLU A 240 -10.40 -5.13 2.25
CA GLU A 240 -10.77 -5.06 3.67
C GLU A 240 -10.13 -6.19 4.50
N GLU A 241 -10.07 -7.40 3.95
CA GLU A 241 -9.39 -8.52 4.62
C GLU A 241 -7.89 -8.29 4.71
N LEU A 242 -7.28 -7.67 3.70
CA LEU A 242 -5.86 -7.34 3.69
C LEU A 242 -5.53 -6.23 4.71
N LEU A 243 -6.41 -5.25 4.91
CA LEU A 243 -6.29 -4.23 5.96
C LEU A 243 -6.44 -4.80 7.39
N ALA A 244 -7.13 -5.94 7.54
CA ALA A 244 -7.24 -6.64 8.82
C ALA A 244 -6.18 -7.74 8.98
N PHE A 245 -5.31 -7.94 8.00
CA PHE A 245 -4.39 -9.06 7.97
C PHE A 245 -3.29 -8.93 9.03
N ASP A 246 -3.00 -10.02 9.73
CA ASP A 246 -1.85 -10.13 10.63
C ASP A 246 -0.58 -10.39 9.79
N GLY A 247 0.04 -9.30 9.34
CA GLY A 247 1.21 -9.38 8.48
C GLY A 247 2.18 -8.21 8.57
N TYR A 248 3.25 -8.35 7.80
CA TYR A 248 4.28 -7.34 7.59
C TYR A 248 4.90 -7.46 6.20
N ILE A 249 5.47 -6.38 5.68
CA ILE A 249 6.18 -6.32 4.41
C ILE A 249 7.68 -6.37 4.65
N ASN A 250 8.37 -7.13 3.80
CA ASN A 250 9.82 -7.08 3.65
C ASN A 250 10.20 -6.66 2.24
N ALA A 251 11.22 -5.81 2.11
CA ALA A 251 11.97 -5.61 0.88
C ALA A 251 13.41 -6.14 1.08
N HIS A 252 13.84 -7.01 0.17
CA HIS A 252 15.13 -7.69 0.22
C HIS A 252 16.17 -6.98 -0.65
N LEU A 253 17.45 -7.13 -0.33
CA LEU A 253 18.55 -6.49 -1.06
C LEU A 253 18.60 -6.89 -2.53
N SER A 254 18.44 -8.18 -2.84
CA SER A 254 18.41 -8.72 -4.20
C SER A 254 17.94 -10.18 -4.19
N ALA A 255 17.62 -10.73 -5.37
CA ALA A 255 17.27 -12.14 -5.53
C ALA A 255 18.36 -13.11 -5.04
N ASP A 256 19.63 -12.73 -5.14
CA ASP A 256 20.76 -13.54 -4.65
C ASP A 256 21.02 -13.35 -3.14
N ASN A 257 20.42 -12.34 -2.52
CA ASN A 257 20.64 -11.97 -1.11
C ASN A 257 19.32 -11.76 -0.36
N LEU A 258 18.38 -12.72 -0.47
CA LEU A 258 17.09 -12.67 0.23
C LEU A 258 17.21 -12.64 1.77
N GLY A 259 18.34 -13.03 2.34
CA GLY A 259 18.57 -12.92 3.79
C GLY A 259 18.84 -11.50 4.28
N VAL A 260 19.11 -10.53 3.38
CA VAL A 260 19.43 -9.15 3.73
C VAL A 260 18.22 -8.26 3.41
N LEU A 261 17.65 -7.64 4.44
CA LEU A 261 16.52 -6.73 4.30
C LEU A 261 17.01 -5.28 4.14
N VAL A 262 16.41 -4.54 3.21
CA VAL A 262 16.68 -3.11 3.01
C VAL A 262 15.60 -2.24 3.65
N ALA A 263 14.34 -2.68 3.62
CA ALA A 263 13.22 -2.01 4.26
C ALA A 263 12.20 -3.03 4.80
N GLN A 264 11.45 -2.66 5.83
CA GLN A 264 10.43 -3.51 6.46
C GLN A 264 9.39 -2.66 7.20
N GLY A 265 8.13 -3.09 7.20
CA GLY A 265 7.06 -2.44 7.97
C GLY A 265 5.94 -3.41 8.31
N ASP A 266 5.36 -3.24 9.50
CA ASP A 266 4.14 -3.94 9.90
C ASP A 266 2.94 -3.37 9.14
N ILE A 267 1.97 -4.23 8.78
CA ILE A 267 0.76 -3.84 8.05
C ILE A 267 -0.50 -4.36 8.74
N GLY A 268 -1.65 -3.88 8.28
CA GLY A 268 -2.95 -4.37 8.69
C GLY A 268 -3.15 -4.37 10.21
N ALA A 269 -3.48 -5.54 10.77
CA ALA A 269 -3.70 -5.75 12.20
C ALA A 269 -2.49 -5.35 13.08
N ASN A 270 -1.28 -5.37 12.49
CA ASN A 270 -0.06 -5.02 13.20
C ASN A 270 0.27 -3.52 13.17
N GLU A 271 -0.47 -2.69 12.45
CA GLU A 271 -0.20 -1.25 12.44
C GLU A 271 -0.23 -0.67 13.87
N LEU A 272 0.69 0.25 14.18
CA LEU A 272 0.66 0.99 15.44
C LEU A 272 -0.43 2.05 15.42
N THR A 273 -1.17 2.20 16.52
CA THR A 273 -2.20 3.24 16.64
C THR A 273 -1.61 4.63 16.92
N GLY A 274 -0.33 4.67 17.31
CA GLY A 274 0.36 5.85 17.83
C GLY A 274 0.24 6.01 19.34
N GLU A 275 -0.63 5.25 20.01
CA GLU A 275 -0.69 5.22 21.48
C GLU A 275 0.51 4.43 22.03
N SER A 276 1.21 5.02 22.99
CA SER A 276 2.29 4.32 23.69
C SER A 276 2.50 4.82 25.12
N LYS A 277 3.13 3.98 25.94
CA LYS A 277 3.58 4.29 27.29
C LYS A 277 5.04 3.87 27.47
N GLU A 278 5.86 4.79 27.95
CA GLU A 278 7.26 4.50 28.28
C GLU A 278 7.46 4.32 29.79
N TYR A 279 8.28 3.34 30.15
CA TYR A 279 8.72 3.05 31.51
C TYR A 279 10.24 3.11 31.60
N THR A 280 10.76 3.65 32.70
CA THR A 280 12.22 3.73 32.93
C THR A 280 12.73 2.42 33.52
N LEU A 281 13.84 1.91 32.99
CA LEU A 281 14.60 0.79 33.53
C LEU A 281 15.89 1.31 34.17
N GLY A 282 15.88 1.37 35.51
CA GLY A 282 17.02 1.81 36.31
C GLY A 282 18.15 0.79 36.34
N SER A 283 19.38 1.28 36.47
CA SER A 283 20.58 0.44 36.56
C SER A 283 20.62 -0.42 37.82
N LYS A 284 21.23 -1.61 37.71
CA LYS A 284 21.42 -2.55 38.82
C LYS A 284 22.89 -2.93 39.00
N SER A 285 23.33 -4.09 38.49
CA SER A 285 24.70 -4.57 38.71
C SER A 285 25.77 -3.73 38.00
N ASP A 286 25.39 -3.01 36.95
CA ASP A 286 26.27 -2.11 36.21
C ASP A 286 25.65 -0.69 36.17
N PRO A 287 26.31 0.34 36.73
CA PRO A 287 25.79 1.70 36.71
C PRO A 287 25.72 2.34 35.31
N ASN A 288 26.39 1.76 34.31
CA ASN A 288 26.39 2.23 32.93
C ASN A 288 25.26 1.63 32.08
N ILE A 289 24.63 0.55 32.54
CA ILE A 289 23.51 -0.08 31.83
C ILE A 289 22.20 0.40 32.47
N ARG A 290 21.39 1.09 31.66
CA ARG A 290 20.06 1.63 31.99
C ARG A 290 19.25 1.73 30.71
N GLY A 291 17.96 1.98 30.78
CA GLY A 291 17.19 2.14 29.56
C GLY A 291 15.73 2.45 29.76
N THR A 292 14.94 2.16 28.73
CA THR A 292 13.49 2.29 28.74
C THR A 292 12.82 1.05 28.18
N ALA A 293 11.55 0.87 28.54
CA ALA A 293 10.63 -0.05 27.89
C ALA A 293 9.44 0.77 27.36
N ASN A 294 9.26 0.79 26.04
CA ASN A 294 8.13 1.45 25.40
C ASN A 294 7.09 0.40 24.98
N PHE A 295 5.86 0.58 25.45
CA PHE A 295 4.72 -0.26 25.11
C PHE A 295 3.91 0.51 24.08
N ALA A 296 3.81 0.02 22.85
CA ALA A 296 3.05 0.64 21.78
C ALA A 296 1.86 -0.23 21.39
N GLN A 297 0.68 0.37 21.31
CA GLN A 297 -0.55 -0.32 20.98
C GLN A 297 -0.63 -0.58 19.47
N ARG A 298 -1.02 -1.80 19.08
CA ARG A 298 -1.35 -2.15 17.70
C ARG A 298 -2.86 -2.09 17.46
N VAL A 299 -3.26 -1.96 16.20
CA VAL A 299 -4.67 -1.88 15.79
C VAL A 299 -5.50 -3.07 16.28
N ASN A 300 -4.92 -4.27 16.37
CA ASN A 300 -5.59 -5.45 16.92
C ASN A 300 -5.68 -5.50 18.46
N GLY A 301 -5.25 -4.44 19.17
CA GLY A 301 -5.29 -4.33 20.64
C GLY A 301 -4.13 -5.01 21.38
N SER A 302 -3.22 -5.66 20.65
CA SER A 302 -1.98 -6.21 21.20
C SER A 302 -0.92 -5.12 21.45
N THR A 303 0.19 -5.49 22.08
CA THR A 303 1.29 -4.58 22.42
C THR A 303 2.59 -4.99 21.74
N LEU A 304 3.23 -4.03 21.06
CA LEU A 304 4.66 -4.13 20.74
C LEU A 304 5.46 -3.51 21.89
N ILE A 305 6.26 -4.33 22.57
CA ILE A 305 7.18 -3.87 23.62
C ILE A 305 8.56 -3.69 23.00
N THR A 306 9.10 -2.46 23.07
CA THR A 306 10.48 -2.15 22.71
C THR A 306 11.28 -1.91 23.98
N ILE A 307 12.30 -2.73 24.25
CA ILE A 307 13.29 -2.42 25.30
C ILE A 307 14.53 -1.84 24.63
N ALA A 308 14.98 -0.67 25.09
CA ALA A 308 16.21 -0.03 24.65
C ALA A 308 17.13 0.22 25.85
N LEU A 309 18.29 -0.44 25.88
CA LEU A 309 19.32 -0.30 26.88
C LEU A 309 20.52 0.48 26.33
N GLU A 310 20.98 1.45 27.11
CA GLU A 310 22.26 2.14 26.91
C GLU A 310 23.41 1.34 27.52
N GLY A 311 24.64 1.61 27.07
CA GLY A 311 25.84 1.02 27.65
C GLY A 311 26.08 -0.46 27.28
N THR A 312 25.40 -0.97 26.24
CA THR A 312 25.60 -2.34 25.75
C THR A 312 26.81 -2.44 24.81
N ALA A 313 27.46 -3.60 24.79
CA ALA A 313 28.64 -3.90 23.99
C ALA A 313 28.39 -5.06 23.02
N GLU A 314 29.27 -5.21 22.03
CA GLU A 314 29.19 -6.34 21.09
C GLU A 314 29.30 -7.69 21.82
N GLY A 315 28.36 -8.60 21.52
CA GLY A 315 28.27 -9.91 22.16
C GLY A 315 27.41 -9.96 23.41
N ASP A 316 26.96 -8.81 23.93
CA ASP A 316 26.00 -8.76 25.03
C ASP A 316 24.66 -9.39 24.63
N ALA A 317 24.07 -10.13 25.55
CA ALA A 317 22.77 -10.76 25.40
C ALA A 317 22.07 -10.78 26.75
N PHE A 318 21.13 -9.87 26.95
CA PHE A 318 20.38 -9.70 28.19
C PHE A 318 18.97 -10.28 28.05
N PRO A 319 18.69 -11.50 28.56
CA PRO A 319 17.33 -12.01 28.64
C PRO A 319 16.48 -11.03 29.46
N ALA A 320 15.21 -10.86 29.10
CA ALA A 320 14.30 -10.00 29.82
C ALA A 320 12.92 -10.64 30.00
N HIS A 321 12.24 -10.24 31.07
CA HIS A 321 10.94 -10.79 31.46
C HIS A 321 10.09 -9.73 32.15
N ILE A 322 8.78 -9.85 32.02
CA ILE A 322 7.81 -9.18 32.90
C ILE A 322 7.44 -10.13 34.03
N HIS A 323 7.46 -9.62 35.24
CA HIS A 323 7.09 -10.29 36.47
C HIS A 323 5.82 -9.67 37.07
N ARG A 324 5.13 -10.41 37.95
CA ARG A 324 4.00 -9.91 38.75
C ARG A 324 4.48 -9.20 40.02
N ASN A 325 3.66 -8.29 40.55
CA ASN A 325 3.87 -7.43 41.73
C ASN A 325 4.85 -6.29 41.44
N SER A 326 5.19 -5.50 42.47
CA SER A 326 6.30 -4.56 42.38
C SER A 326 7.66 -5.26 42.39
N ALA A 327 8.68 -4.58 41.85
CA ALA A 327 10.06 -5.04 41.90
C ALA A 327 10.59 -5.28 43.33
N GLU A 328 10.06 -4.57 44.33
CA GLU A 328 10.40 -4.73 45.75
C GLU A 328 9.79 -6.02 46.33
N GLU A 329 8.54 -6.32 46.00
CA GLU A 329 7.85 -7.52 46.46
C GLU A 329 8.34 -8.78 45.75
N SER A 330 8.83 -8.62 44.51
CA SER A 330 9.19 -9.71 43.60
C SER A 330 7.98 -10.59 43.22
N GLY A 331 8.14 -11.39 42.18
CA GLY A 331 7.09 -12.29 41.74
C GLY A 331 7.49 -13.22 40.61
N PRO A 332 6.59 -14.15 40.23
CA PRO A 332 6.83 -15.06 39.12
C PRO A 332 6.90 -14.29 37.79
N ILE A 333 7.63 -14.87 36.82
CA ILE A 333 7.63 -14.43 35.43
C ILE A 333 6.25 -14.73 34.82
N ILE A 334 5.66 -13.73 34.18
CA ILE A 334 4.35 -13.84 33.53
C ILE A 334 4.42 -13.65 32.01
N ILE A 335 5.41 -12.90 31.51
CA ILE A 335 5.69 -12.75 30.07
C ILE A 335 7.19 -12.87 29.83
N ASN A 336 7.58 -13.69 28.87
CA ASN A 336 8.94 -13.71 28.35
C ASN A 336 9.10 -12.63 27.27
N LEU A 337 10.21 -11.89 27.31
CA LEU A 337 10.55 -10.90 26.29
C LEU A 337 11.76 -11.37 25.49
N ASP A 338 11.89 -10.82 24.29
CA ASP A 338 13.05 -11.06 23.44
C ASP A 338 14.31 -10.51 24.09
N THR A 339 15.38 -11.28 23.95
CA THR A 339 16.70 -10.95 24.50
C THR A 339 17.24 -9.67 23.89
N ILE A 340 17.61 -8.71 24.72
CA ILE A 340 18.27 -7.47 24.30
C ILE A 340 19.69 -7.81 23.86
N ARG A 341 20.06 -7.48 22.62
CA ARG A 341 21.40 -7.78 22.06
C ARG A 341 22.21 -6.52 21.82
N GLY A 342 23.44 -6.50 22.32
CA GLY A 342 24.41 -5.43 22.04
C GLY A 342 25.12 -5.64 20.69
N PRO A 343 25.72 -4.58 20.11
CA PRO A 343 25.88 -3.24 20.69
C PRO A 343 24.67 -2.30 20.50
N VAL A 344 23.64 -2.75 19.77
CA VAL A 344 22.44 -1.91 19.52
C VAL A 344 21.64 -1.72 20.79
N GLY A 345 21.54 -2.75 21.63
CA GLY A 345 20.86 -2.67 22.93
C GLY A 345 19.35 -2.59 22.82
N VAL A 346 18.76 -3.02 21.69
CA VAL A 346 17.30 -2.98 21.47
C VAL A 346 16.74 -4.40 21.31
N SER A 347 15.58 -4.68 21.89
CA SER A 347 14.72 -5.81 21.54
C SER A 347 13.27 -5.37 21.30
N LEU A 348 12.55 -6.16 20.52
CA LEU A 348 11.16 -5.96 20.15
C LEU A 348 10.39 -7.23 20.53
N SER A 349 9.24 -7.13 21.17
CA SER A 349 8.44 -8.29 21.55
C SER A 349 6.96 -8.02 21.31
N GLN A 350 6.33 -8.92 20.57
CA GLN A 350 4.90 -8.88 20.31
C GLN A 350 4.15 -9.61 21.42
N ILE A 351 3.27 -8.90 22.13
CA ILE A 351 2.52 -9.42 23.27
C ILE A 351 1.01 -9.30 23.04
N ASP A 352 0.35 -10.44 22.99
CA ASP A 352 -1.11 -10.61 22.98
C ASP A 352 -1.60 -11.64 24.00
N THR A 353 -0.66 -12.34 24.65
CA THR A 353 -0.91 -13.44 25.60
C THR A 353 0.15 -13.45 26.70
N LEU A 354 -0.25 -13.97 27.86
CA LEU A 354 0.64 -14.35 28.96
C LEU A 354 1.31 -15.70 28.66
N ASN A 355 2.35 -16.04 29.43
CA ASN A 355 3.08 -17.31 29.27
C ASN A 355 2.22 -18.57 29.49
N ASP A 356 1.07 -18.46 30.18
CA ASP A 356 0.11 -19.55 30.34
C ASP A 356 -0.94 -19.62 29.22
N GLY A 357 -0.89 -18.69 28.26
CA GLY A 357 -1.77 -18.60 27.10
C GLY A 357 -3.00 -17.72 27.32
N ASP A 358 -3.19 -17.15 28.51
CA ASP A 358 -4.30 -16.22 28.74
C ASP A 358 -4.09 -14.93 27.93
N PRO A 359 -5.10 -14.44 27.19
CA PRO A 359 -4.96 -13.22 26.39
C PRO A 359 -4.77 -11.99 27.28
N ILE A 360 -3.97 -11.04 26.80
CA ILE A 360 -3.76 -9.75 27.46
C ILE A 360 -3.71 -8.61 26.42
N SER A 361 -4.54 -7.59 26.61
CA SER A 361 -4.55 -6.39 25.77
C SER A 361 -3.53 -5.35 26.23
N TYR A 362 -3.27 -4.36 25.38
CA TYR A 362 -2.49 -3.18 25.72
C TYR A 362 -3.02 -2.46 26.97
N GLU A 363 -4.33 -2.22 27.05
CA GLU A 363 -4.94 -1.53 28.19
C GLU A 363 -4.77 -2.34 29.48
N GLN A 364 -4.92 -3.66 29.39
CA GLN A 364 -4.70 -4.54 30.53
C GLN A 364 -3.23 -4.55 30.98
N LEU A 365 -2.27 -4.46 30.06
CA LEU A 365 -0.85 -4.31 30.40
C LEU A 365 -0.54 -2.98 31.09
N LEU A 366 -1.24 -1.89 30.74
CA LEU A 366 -1.07 -0.59 31.41
C LEU A 366 -1.63 -0.57 32.84
N GLU A 367 -2.58 -1.44 33.15
CA GLU A 367 -3.13 -1.61 34.50
C GLU A 367 -2.45 -2.76 35.27
N PHE A 368 -1.51 -3.47 34.64
CA PHE A 368 -0.88 -4.65 35.22
C PHE A 368 0.04 -4.26 36.38
N ASP A 369 -0.10 -4.92 37.53
CA ASP A 369 0.83 -4.80 38.65
C ASP A 369 2.06 -5.69 38.37
N GLY A 370 3.10 -5.09 37.77
CA GLY A 370 4.28 -5.84 37.34
C GLY A 370 5.56 -5.03 37.26
N TYR A 371 6.66 -5.71 36.91
CA TYR A 371 7.96 -5.08 36.69
C TYR A 371 8.77 -5.84 35.64
N ILE A 372 9.66 -5.12 34.96
CA ILE A 372 10.61 -5.68 33.99
C ILE A 372 11.95 -5.92 34.65
N ASN A 373 12.54 -7.06 34.36
CA ASN A 373 13.94 -7.38 34.63
C ASN A 373 14.71 -7.60 33.32
N ALA A 374 15.91 -7.03 33.23
CA ALA A 374 16.93 -7.44 32.26
C ALA A 374 18.10 -8.10 33.01
N HIS A 375 18.44 -9.32 32.61
CA HIS A 375 19.46 -10.16 33.24
C HIS A 375 20.82 -10.04 32.54
N LEU A 376 21.93 -10.25 33.25
CA LEU A 376 23.29 -10.12 32.71
C LEU A 376 23.54 -11.06 31.52
N SER A 377 23.11 -12.33 31.63
CA SER A 377 23.18 -13.30 30.55
C SER A 377 22.32 -14.52 30.85
N ALA A 378 22.08 -15.38 29.85
CA ALA A 378 21.38 -16.67 30.03
C ALA A 378 22.06 -17.59 31.06
N SER A 379 23.39 -17.49 31.26
CA SER A 379 24.11 -18.24 32.29
C SER A 379 24.11 -17.57 33.66
N ASN A 380 23.69 -16.30 33.74
CA ASN A 380 23.74 -15.47 34.94
C ASN A 380 22.39 -14.79 35.21
N LEU A 381 21.29 -15.54 35.14
CA LEU A 381 19.94 -15.02 35.38
C LEU A 381 19.76 -14.43 36.79
N GLY A 382 20.61 -14.78 37.77
CA GLY A 382 20.58 -14.18 39.10
C GLY A 382 21.12 -12.74 39.17
N VAL A 383 21.78 -12.25 38.12
CA VAL A 383 22.38 -10.90 38.08
C VAL A 383 21.54 -10.02 37.17
N LEU A 384 20.99 -8.94 37.72
CA LEU A 384 20.18 -7.96 36.98
C LEU A 384 21.05 -6.80 36.53
N VAL A 385 20.92 -6.38 35.27
CA VAL A 385 21.59 -5.19 34.73
C VAL A 385 20.67 -3.96 34.72
N ALA A 386 19.38 -4.16 34.47
CA ALA A 386 18.36 -3.11 34.52
C ALA A 386 17.03 -3.64 35.05
N GLN A 387 16.23 -2.77 35.69
CA GLN A 387 14.92 -3.12 36.24
C GLN A 387 14.02 -1.88 36.37
N GLY A 388 12.71 -2.05 36.18
CA GLY A 388 11.72 -0.99 36.44
C GLY A 388 10.31 -1.53 36.62
N ASN A 389 9.52 -0.88 37.48
CA ASN A 389 8.08 -1.14 37.62
C ASN A 389 7.31 -0.69 36.38
N ILE A 390 6.19 -1.35 36.08
CA ILE A 390 5.33 -1.07 34.93
C ILE A 390 3.85 -1.09 35.34
N GLY A 391 2.99 -0.59 34.47
CA GLY A 391 1.55 -0.57 34.71
C GLY A 391 1.14 0.14 36.00
N ALA A 392 0.33 -0.51 36.85
CA ALA A 392 -0.30 0.11 38.02
C ALA A 392 0.66 0.52 39.15
N ASN A 393 1.88 -0.02 39.17
CA ASN A 393 2.87 0.26 40.22
C ASN A 393 4.09 1.07 39.72
N ALA A 394 3.98 1.65 38.52
CA ALA A 394 5.04 2.41 37.86
C ALA A 394 5.32 3.79 38.46
N GLU A 395 4.55 4.21 39.47
CA GLU A 395 4.69 5.49 40.19
C GLU A 395 5.35 5.35 41.56
#